data_AF-A0A9D5ABK0-F1
#
_entry.id   AF-A0A9D5ABK0-F1
#
_cell.length_a   1.000
_cell.length_b   1.000
_cell.length_c   1.000
_cell.angle_alpha   90.00
_cell.angle_beta   90.00
_cell.angle_gamma   90.00
#
_symmetry.space_group_name_H-M   'P 1'
#
loop_
_entity.id
_entity.type
_entity.pdbx_description
1 polymer ?
#
loop_
_entity_poly.entity_id
_entity_poly.type
_entity_poly.pdbx_seq_one_letter_code
_entity_poly.pdbx_strand_id
1 'polypeptide(L)'
;MLLYAIYLMNMTTNVRIWKVLNSETHGRTIDKVLQPDLNEETKLNTDTCAKIVFRKKILGIEELRFLLKDMVSSGIGENTYGSKNDLEGREACPSLKDTYEEIDEILFDTLDNLFAKTCFSPSQIDILVVNLSLFSPIPSITSRIINRYKMRE
;
A
#
# COMPACT_ATOMS: atom_id res chain seq x y z
N MET A 1 8.22 -25.07 -6.10
CA MET A 1 7.48 -24.28 -5.09
C MET A 1 7.77 -22.82 -5.36
N LEU A 2 6.78 -22.11 -5.90
CA LEU A 2 6.88 -20.67 -6.18
C LEU A 2 6.18 -19.90 -5.06
N LEU A 3 6.98 -19.24 -4.22
CA LEU A 3 6.52 -18.43 -3.09
C LEU A 3 6.38 -16.98 -3.54
N TYR A 4 5.20 -16.38 -3.35
CA TYR A 4 4.94 -14.97 -3.65
C TYR A 4 4.53 -14.22 -2.40
N ALA A 5 5.20 -13.11 -2.13
CA ALA A 5 4.86 -12.17 -1.06
C ALA A 5 4.51 -10.82 -1.68
N ILE A 6 3.28 -10.36 -1.44
CA ILE A 6 2.83 -9.02 -1.81
C ILE A 6 2.90 -8.16 -0.55
N TYR A 7 3.75 -7.15 -0.60
CA TYR A 7 4.08 -6.31 0.54
C TYR A 7 3.27 -5.01 0.50
N LEU A 8 2.37 -4.81 1.45
CA LEU A 8 1.75 -3.52 1.70
C LEU A 8 1.96 -3.12 3.16
N MET A 9 3.07 -2.41 3.36
CA MET A 9 3.46 -1.64 4.54
C MET A 9 3.37 -2.30 5.94
N ASN A 10 4.54 -2.72 6.45
CA ASN A 10 5.02 -2.42 7.80
C ASN A 10 6.56 -2.63 7.85
N MET A 11 7.35 -1.58 8.07
CA MET A 11 8.83 -1.61 7.91
C MET A 11 9.52 -2.70 8.74
N THR A 12 9.13 -2.93 9.99
CA THR A 12 9.81 -3.92 10.86
C THR A 12 9.41 -5.36 10.54
N THR A 13 8.13 -5.60 10.22
CA THR A 13 7.65 -6.91 9.79
C THR A 13 8.21 -7.25 8.40
N ASN A 14 8.26 -6.27 7.50
CA ASN A 14 8.86 -6.42 6.17
C ASN A 14 10.34 -6.77 6.26
N VAL A 15 11.12 -6.14 7.15
CA VAL A 15 12.55 -6.49 7.33
C VAL A 15 12.73 -7.90 7.91
N ARG A 16 11.88 -8.34 8.84
CA ARG A 16 11.95 -9.69 9.41
C ARG A 16 11.54 -10.76 8.39
N ILE A 17 10.44 -10.56 7.68
CA ILE A 17 10.00 -11.46 6.60
C ILE A 17 11.05 -11.47 5.48
N TRP A 18 11.57 -10.31 5.07
CA TRP A 18 12.65 -10.20 4.08
C TRP A 18 13.91 -10.97 4.51
N LYS A 19 14.32 -10.87 5.78
CA LYS A 19 15.44 -11.67 6.33
C LYS A 19 15.16 -13.17 6.27
N VAL A 20 13.93 -13.60 6.58
CA VAL A 20 13.54 -15.01 6.52
C VAL A 20 13.52 -15.52 5.08
N LEU A 21 12.92 -14.76 4.15
CA LEU A 21 12.88 -15.10 2.72
C LEU A 21 14.28 -15.15 2.08
N ASN A 22 15.23 -14.34 2.57
CA ASN A 22 16.62 -14.37 2.12
C ASN A 22 17.50 -15.37 2.88
N SER A 23 17.02 -15.96 3.98
CA SER A 23 17.78 -16.96 4.75
C SER A 23 17.60 -18.39 4.24
N GLU A 24 16.51 -18.68 3.52
CA GLU A 24 16.29 -19.99 2.91
C GLU A 24 16.53 -19.98 1.39
N THR A 25 17.63 -20.63 1.04
CA THR A 25 18.15 -21.06 -0.26
C THR A 25 17.16 -21.75 -1.25
N HIS A 26 17.38 -21.56 -2.57
CA HIS A 26 17.08 -22.48 -3.71
C HIS A 26 15.69 -22.49 -4.40
N GLY A 27 14.77 -21.57 -4.10
CA GLY A 27 13.55 -21.36 -4.91
C GLY A 27 13.69 -20.16 -5.87
N ARG A 28 13.01 -20.17 -7.03
CA ARG A 28 12.85 -18.96 -7.87
C ARG A 28 11.96 -17.94 -7.13
N THR A 29 12.51 -17.27 -6.12
CA THR A 29 11.85 -16.13 -5.47
C THR A 29 11.98 -14.95 -6.43
N ILE A 30 10.85 -14.43 -6.90
CA ILE A 30 10.85 -13.17 -7.63
C ILE A 30 10.89 -12.07 -6.57
N ASP A 31 12.09 -11.60 -6.27
CA ASP A 31 12.31 -10.42 -5.45
C ASP A 31 12.04 -9.18 -6.31
N LYS A 32 10.76 -8.82 -6.48
CA LYS A 32 10.36 -7.57 -7.13
C LYS A 32 9.48 -6.79 -6.17
N VAL A 33 10.11 -5.83 -5.49
CA VAL A 33 9.40 -4.74 -4.82
C VAL A 33 8.81 -3.86 -5.92
N LEU A 34 7.53 -4.03 -6.21
CA LEU A 34 6.80 -3.14 -7.10
C LEU A 34 6.10 -2.10 -6.23
N GLN A 35 6.41 -0.85 -6.50
CA GLN A 35 5.54 0.23 -6.08
C GLN A 35 4.31 0.20 -7.00
N PRO A 36 3.11 0.43 -6.47
CA PRO A 36 1.94 0.64 -7.32
C PRO A 36 2.23 1.86 -8.20
N ASP A 37 1.84 1.82 -9.48
CA ASP A 37 1.79 3.01 -10.32
C ASP A 37 0.55 3.82 -9.91
N LEU A 38 0.63 4.44 -8.73
CA LEU A 38 -0.42 5.31 -8.20
C LEU A 38 -0.52 6.58 -9.04
N ASN A 39 -1.74 7.01 -9.29
CA ASN A 39 -2.04 8.23 -10.02
C ASN A 39 -1.35 9.44 -9.33
N GLU A 40 -0.68 10.29 -10.12
CA GLU A 40 -0.05 11.54 -9.66
C GLU A 40 -1.05 12.47 -8.94
N GLU A 41 -2.35 12.36 -9.23
CA GLU A 41 -3.41 13.09 -8.51
C GLU A 41 -3.49 12.72 -7.02
N THR A 42 -3.03 11.52 -6.64
CA THR A 42 -3.01 11.07 -5.25
C THR A 42 -1.74 11.47 -4.49
N LYS A 43 -0.81 12.14 -5.16
CA LYS A 43 0.49 12.52 -4.61
C LYS A 43 0.39 13.72 -3.67
N LEU A 44 1.00 13.60 -2.50
CA LEU A 44 1.04 14.62 -1.46
C LEU A 44 2.21 15.56 -1.68
N ASN A 45 1.94 16.70 -2.31
CA ASN A 45 2.86 17.84 -2.32
C ASN A 45 2.64 18.77 -1.11
N THR A 46 3.56 19.70 -0.91
CA THR A 46 3.54 20.65 0.21
C THR A 46 2.23 21.45 0.27
N ASP A 47 1.70 21.88 -0.88
CA ASP A 47 0.48 22.67 -0.94
C ASP A 47 -0.76 21.86 -0.53
N THR A 48 -0.84 20.61 -0.98
CA THR A 48 -1.90 19.68 -0.62
C THR A 48 -1.87 19.35 0.86
N CYS A 49 -0.68 19.06 1.41
CA CYS A 49 -0.49 18.85 2.85
C CYS A 49 -0.92 20.08 3.65
N ALA A 50 -0.51 21.28 3.23
CA ALA A 50 -0.91 22.52 3.88
C ALA A 50 -2.44 22.69 3.85
N LYS A 51 -3.10 22.45 2.69
CA LYS A 51 -4.56 22.53 2.56
C LYS A 51 -5.27 21.59 3.52
N ILE A 52 -4.83 20.32 3.63
CA ILE A 52 -5.41 19.33 4.54
C ILE A 52 -5.29 19.81 6.00
N VAL A 53 -4.10 20.27 6.40
CA VAL A 53 -3.81 20.73 7.76
C VAL A 53 -4.66 21.96 8.12
N PHE A 54 -4.70 22.97 7.25
CA PHE A 54 -5.43 24.22 7.51
C PHE A 54 -6.95 24.06 7.41
N ARG A 55 -7.46 23.09 6.65
CA ARG A 55 -8.90 22.82 6.54
C ARG A 55 -9.51 22.39 7.88
N LYS A 56 -8.79 21.62 8.68
CA LYS A 56 -9.33 21.05 9.93
C LYS A 56 -9.58 22.09 11.02
N LYS A 57 -8.85 23.22 11.06
CA LYS A 57 -8.97 24.29 12.09
C LYS A 57 -9.06 23.80 13.55
N ILE A 58 -8.60 22.58 13.83
CA ILE A 58 -8.63 21.94 15.16
C ILE A 58 -7.31 22.15 15.90
N LEU A 59 -6.23 22.44 15.18
CA LEU A 59 -4.87 22.51 15.73
C LEU A 59 -4.51 23.96 16.10
N GLY A 60 -3.93 24.14 17.29
CA GLY A 60 -3.29 25.39 17.69
C GLY A 60 -1.91 25.55 17.04
N ILE A 61 -1.30 26.71 17.30
CA ILE A 61 -0.03 27.09 16.64
C ILE A 61 1.14 26.19 17.05
N GLU A 62 1.14 25.69 18.30
CA GLU A 62 2.20 24.81 18.80
C GLU A 62 2.08 23.40 18.23
N GLU A 63 0.85 22.88 18.09
CA GLU A 63 0.58 21.60 17.45
C GLU A 63 0.95 21.62 15.97
N LEU A 64 0.62 22.71 15.27
CA LEU A 64 1.03 22.92 13.87
C LEU A 64 2.55 22.96 13.74
N ARG A 65 3.25 23.68 14.63
CA ARG A 65 4.71 23.75 14.64
C ARG A 65 5.35 22.38 14.86
N PHE A 66 4.78 21.59 15.76
CA PHE A 66 5.23 20.21 16.01
C PHE A 66 5.05 19.33 14.77
N LEU A 67 3.85 19.32 14.16
CA LEU A 67 3.55 18.52 12.97
C LEU A 67 4.41 18.92 11.77
N LEU A 68 4.64 20.21 11.55
CA LEU A 68 5.54 20.70 10.49
C LEU A 68 6.98 20.22 10.71
N LYS A 69 7.46 20.26 11.96
CA LYS A 69 8.80 19.74 12.28
C LYS A 69 8.89 18.24 12.01
N ASP A 70 7.88 17.48 12.41
CA ASP A 70 7.81 16.03 12.18
C ASP A 70 7.82 15.71 10.67
N MET A 71 6.93 16.35 9.90
CA MET A 71 6.86 16.20 8.44
C MET A 71 8.21 16.43 7.75
N VAL A 72 8.88 17.54 8.06
CA VAL A 72 10.19 17.87 7.46
C VAL A 72 11.31 16.93 7.93
N SER A 73 11.22 16.39 9.16
CA SER A 73 12.23 15.49 9.72
C SER A 73 12.02 14.01 9.43
N SER A 74 10.82 13.63 8.96
CA SER A 74 10.41 12.23 8.74
C SER A 74 11.17 11.51 7.62
N GLY A 75 11.86 12.25 6.75
CA GLY A 75 12.52 11.70 5.56
C GLY A 75 11.53 11.25 4.47
N ILE A 76 10.26 11.63 4.58
CA ILE A 76 9.22 11.36 3.60
C ILE A 76 9.35 12.35 2.44
N GLY A 77 9.54 11.83 1.22
CA GLY A 77 9.70 12.64 0.01
C GLY A 77 8.39 12.91 -0.72
N GLU A 78 8.49 13.58 -1.86
CA GLU A 78 7.32 13.93 -2.68
C GLU A 78 6.62 12.71 -3.32
N ASN A 79 7.24 11.53 -3.32
CA ASN A 79 6.62 10.27 -3.78
C ASN A 79 5.78 9.60 -2.68
N THR A 80 5.01 10.42 -1.96
CA THR A 80 4.11 9.97 -0.90
C THR A 80 2.69 10.22 -1.35
N TYR A 81 1.83 9.24 -1.12
CA TYR A 81 0.46 9.26 -1.62
C TYR A 81 -0.52 9.30 -0.45
N GLY A 82 -1.59 10.07 -0.61
CA GLY A 82 -2.68 10.21 0.35
C GLY A 82 -3.94 9.51 -0.14
N SER A 83 -4.85 9.19 0.79
CA SER A 83 -6.13 8.62 0.41
C SER A 83 -6.96 9.64 -0.39
N LYS A 84 -7.76 9.17 -1.36
CA LYS A 84 -8.68 10.04 -2.12
C LYS A 84 -9.62 10.82 -1.20
N ASN A 85 -10.05 10.20 -0.10
CA ASN A 85 -10.89 10.84 0.92
C ASN A 85 -10.23 12.07 1.55
N ASP A 86 -8.94 11.99 1.88
CA ASP A 86 -8.19 13.12 2.47
C ASP A 86 -8.03 14.26 1.47
N LEU A 87 -7.77 13.91 0.20
CA LEU A 87 -7.58 14.89 -0.88
C LEU A 87 -8.88 15.63 -1.21
N GLU A 88 -10.00 14.91 -1.24
CA GLU A 88 -11.34 15.45 -1.55
C GLU A 88 -11.99 16.21 -0.39
N GLY A 89 -11.43 16.15 0.82
CA GLY A 89 -12.05 16.79 1.98
C GLY A 89 -13.17 16.01 2.64
N ARG A 90 -13.20 14.70 2.39
CA ARG A 90 -14.19 13.76 2.95
C ARG A 90 -13.63 12.95 4.11
N GLU A 91 -12.50 13.35 4.70
CA GLU A 91 -11.85 12.62 5.79
C GLU A 91 -12.69 12.49 7.07
N ALA A 92 -13.73 13.32 7.23
CA ALA A 92 -14.68 13.21 8.34
C ALA A 92 -15.69 12.07 8.17
N CYS A 93 -15.89 11.60 6.93
CA CYS A 93 -16.87 10.58 6.58
C CYS A 93 -16.26 9.53 5.63
N PRO A 94 -15.19 8.82 6.03
CA PRO A 94 -14.65 7.74 5.21
C PRO A 94 -15.69 6.60 5.13
N SER A 95 -15.99 6.12 3.93
CA SER A 95 -16.86 4.95 3.76
C SER A 95 -16.04 3.69 3.59
N LEU A 96 -16.59 2.56 4.03
CA LEU A 96 -16.00 1.24 3.81
C LEU A 96 -15.81 0.95 2.31
N LYS A 97 -16.70 1.49 1.47
CA LYS A 97 -16.63 1.38 0.02
C LYS A 97 -15.38 2.09 -0.52
N ASP A 98 -15.09 3.31 -0.06
CA ASP A 98 -13.90 4.05 -0.47
C ASP A 98 -12.62 3.25 -0.15
N THR A 99 -12.57 2.63 1.04
CA THR A 99 -11.42 1.79 1.44
C THR A 99 -11.26 0.55 0.56
N TYR A 100 -12.36 -0.10 0.17
CA TYR A 100 -12.29 -1.23 -0.75
C TYR A 100 -11.82 -0.82 -2.15
N GLU A 101 -12.31 0.31 -2.66
CA GLU A 101 -11.92 0.83 -3.98
C GLU A 101 -10.43 1.18 -4.02
N GLU A 102 -9.93 1.89 -2.99
CA GLU A 102 -8.52 2.26 -2.87
C GLU A 102 -7.60 1.04 -2.79
N ILE A 103 -7.98 0.05 -1.97
CA ILE A 103 -7.18 -1.16 -1.79
C ILE A 103 -7.19 -2.04 -3.04
N ASP A 104 -8.34 -2.19 -3.70
CA ASP A 104 -8.43 -2.95 -4.94
C ASP A 104 -7.60 -2.31 -6.06
N GLU A 105 -7.66 -0.98 -6.21
CA GLU A 105 -6.84 -0.22 -7.16
C GLU A 105 -5.35 -0.49 -6.93
N ILE A 106 -4.88 -0.28 -5.70
CA ILE A 106 -3.47 -0.48 -5.32
C ILE A 106 -3.03 -1.94 -5.54
N LEU A 107 -3.83 -2.91 -5.07
CA LEU A 107 -3.47 -4.33 -5.13
C LEU A 107 -3.44 -4.84 -6.57
N PHE A 108 -4.49 -4.56 -7.33
CA PHE A 108 -4.65 -5.12 -8.67
C PHE A 108 -3.73 -4.44 -9.66
N ASP A 109 -3.50 -3.13 -9.57
CA ASP A 109 -2.52 -2.46 -10.43
C ASP A 109 -1.10 -2.99 -10.15
N THR A 110 -0.75 -3.21 -8.87
CA THR A 110 0.55 -3.79 -8.50
C THR A 110 0.71 -5.21 -9.05
N LEU A 111 -0.33 -6.03 -8.91
CA LEU A 111 -0.31 -7.42 -9.37
C LEU A 111 -0.35 -7.56 -10.90
N ASP A 112 -1.15 -6.74 -11.57
CA ASP A 112 -1.22 -6.71 -13.03
C ASP A 112 0.15 -6.32 -13.61
N ASN A 113 0.79 -5.30 -13.03
CA ASN A 113 2.16 -4.92 -13.37
C ASN A 113 3.19 -6.02 -13.07
N LEU A 114 3.03 -6.76 -11.97
CA LEU A 114 3.89 -7.89 -11.64
C LEU A 114 3.80 -8.99 -12.69
N PHE A 115 2.58 -9.40 -13.04
CA PHE A 115 2.36 -10.47 -14.01
C PHE A 115 2.81 -10.05 -15.41
N ALA A 116 2.57 -8.79 -15.80
CA ALA A 116 3.05 -8.24 -17.06
C ALA A 116 4.59 -8.23 -17.14
N LYS A 117 5.29 -7.81 -16.07
CA LYS A 117 6.77 -7.71 -16.05
C LYS A 117 7.49 -9.04 -15.86
N THR A 118 6.81 -10.08 -15.42
CA THR A 118 7.42 -11.37 -15.10
C THR A 118 6.99 -12.50 -16.02
N CYS A 119 5.92 -12.31 -16.80
CA CYS A 119 5.33 -13.29 -17.69
C CYS A 119 4.88 -14.59 -16.99
N PHE A 120 4.70 -14.59 -15.67
CA PHE A 120 4.13 -15.72 -14.94
C PHE A 120 2.61 -15.66 -14.95
N SER A 121 1.98 -16.83 -15.12
CA SER A 121 0.55 -16.95 -14.91
C SER A 121 0.25 -16.95 -13.42
N PRO A 122 -0.80 -16.23 -12.95
CA PRO A 122 -1.24 -16.30 -11.55
C PRO A 122 -1.53 -17.73 -11.08
N SER A 123 -1.93 -18.62 -12.01
CA SER A 123 -2.13 -20.05 -11.71
C SER A 123 -0.85 -20.76 -11.27
N GLN A 124 0.34 -20.26 -11.58
CA GLN A 124 1.61 -20.89 -11.22
C GLN A 124 2.08 -20.53 -9.80
N ILE A 125 1.35 -19.66 -9.09
CA ILE A 125 1.62 -19.30 -7.71
C ILE A 125 1.13 -20.42 -6.80
N ASP A 126 2.03 -20.98 -5.98
CA ASP A 126 1.67 -22.03 -5.02
C ASP A 126 1.34 -21.46 -3.64
N ILE A 127 2.00 -20.35 -3.26
CA ILE A 127 1.83 -19.73 -1.94
C ILE A 127 1.76 -18.21 -2.13
N LEU A 128 0.73 -17.59 -1.57
CA LEU A 128 0.52 -16.16 -1.56
C LEU A 128 0.51 -15.65 -0.11
N VAL A 129 1.47 -14.77 0.22
CA VAL A 129 1.52 -14.05 1.49
C VAL A 129 1.13 -12.59 1.24
N VAL A 130 0.07 -12.13 1.89
CA VAL A 130 -0.38 -10.74 1.84
C VAL A 130 -0.20 -10.13 3.23
N ASN A 131 0.53 -9.03 3.32
CA ASN A 131 0.66 -8.25 4.55
C ASN A 131 0.04 -6.87 4.34
N LEU A 132 -0.95 -6.54 5.17
CA LEU A 132 -1.64 -5.26 5.20
C LEU A 132 -1.95 -4.88 6.65
N SER A 133 -1.49 -3.71 7.09
CA SER A 133 -1.62 -3.25 8.46
C SER A 133 -2.82 -2.33 8.71
N LEU A 134 -3.34 -1.69 7.65
CA LEU A 134 -4.35 -0.63 7.77
C LEU A 134 -5.79 -1.13 7.61
N PHE A 135 -6.01 -2.34 7.09
CA PHE A 135 -7.35 -2.84 6.79
C PHE A 135 -7.41 -4.36 6.78
N SER A 136 -8.42 -4.94 7.47
CA SER A 136 -8.66 -6.38 7.54
C SER A 136 -10.13 -6.72 7.24
N PRO A 137 -10.54 -6.71 5.96
CA PRO A 137 -11.92 -6.92 5.55
C PRO A 137 -12.38 -8.38 5.62
N ILE A 138 -13.70 -8.54 5.52
CA ILE A 138 -14.35 -9.83 5.20
C ILE A 138 -15.11 -9.63 3.88
N PRO A 139 -14.84 -10.42 2.81
CA PRO A 139 -13.80 -11.45 2.70
C PRO A 139 -12.38 -10.89 2.80
N SER A 140 -11.44 -11.74 3.18
CA SER A 140 -10.02 -11.36 3.35
C SER A 140 -9.42 -10.87 2.03
N ILE A 141 -8.37 -10.05 2.13
CA ILE A 141 -7.69 -9.49 0.96
C ILE A 141 -7.07 -10.59 0.10
N THR A 142 -6.48 -11.60 0.72
CA THR A 142 -5.99 -12.79 0.04
C THR A 142 -7.10 -13.49 -0.75
N SER A 143 -8.30 -13.64 -0.16
CA SER A 143 -9.45 -14.23 -0.85
C SER A 143 -9.88 -13.40 -2.08
N ARG A 144 -9.83 -12.07 -1.99
CA ARG A 144 -10.11 -11.18 -3.13
C ARG A 144 -9.11 -11.39 -4.27
N ILE A 145 -7.82 -11.46 -3.94
CA ILE A 145 -6.74 -11.71 -4.92
C ILE A 145 -6.95 -13.07 -5.60
N ILE A 146 -7.10 -14.14 -4.82
CA ILE A 146 -7.28 -15.51 -5.35
C ILE A 146 -8.48 -15.55 -6.31
N ASN A 147 -9.61 -14.95 -5.92
CA ASN A 147 -10.83 -14.97 -6.73
C ASN A 147 -10.69 -14.14 -8.02
N ARG A 148 -10.03 -12.98 -7.99
CA ARG A 148 -9.81 -12.15 -9.19
C ARG A 148 -8.93 -12.87 -10.20
N TYR A 149 -7.80 -13.40 -9.76
CA TYR A 149 -6.79 -13.97 -10.65
C TYR A 149 -6.96 -15.46 -10.93
N LYS A 150 -7.98 -16.10 -10.34
CA LYS A 150 -8.25 -17.53 -10.45
C LYS A 150 -7.01 -18.36 -10.10
N MET A 151 -6.37 -17.98 -8.99
CA MET A 151 -5.25 -18.73 -8.43
C MET A 151 -5.73 -20.10 -7.95
N ARG A 152 -4.82 -21.07 -7.88
CA ARG A 152 -5.14 -22.39 -7.33
C ARG A 152 -5.37 -22.27 -5.81
N GLU A 153 -6.35 -23.01 -5.30
CA GLU A 153 -6.55 -23.23 -3.86
C GLU A 153 -5.56 -24.27 -3.31
#